data_AF-A0A963CXK9-F1
#
_entry.id   AF-A0A963CXK9-F1
#
_cell.length_a   1.000
_cell.length_b   1.000
_cell.length_c   1.000
_cell.angle_alpha   90.00
_cell.angle_beta   90.00
_cell.angle_gamma   90.00
#
_symmetry.space_group_name_H-M   'P 1'
#
loop_
_entity.id
_entity.type
_entity.pdbx_description
1 polymer ?
#
loop_
_entity_poly.entity_id
_entity_poly.type
_entity_poly.pdbx_seq_one_letter_code
_entity_poly.pdbx_strand_id
1 'polypeptide(L)'
;MKKRKKLLPLGVKNQIKTELPALIALEAVGQPWFCEDHLTDMMSLAMVCMVLADKESEVHRDASRLFLELGKPTLDGESLRPLVGRTSVWLQRQPNGKVERAIDQLLGTHCKGPC
;
A
#
# COMPACT_ATOMS: atom_id res chain seq x y z
N MET A 1 -4.27 -6.40 -34.05
CA MET A 1 -5.53 -5.86 -33.49
C MET A 1 -5.25 -5.15 -32.17
N LYS A 2 -5.44 -3.82 -32.09
CA LYS A 2 -5.26 -3.04 -30.86
C LYS A 2 -6.35 -3.45 -29.85
N LYS A 3 -5.98 -4.06 -28.71
CA LYS A 3 -6.92 -4.34 -27.61
C LYS A 3 -7.51 -3.00 -27.14
N ARG A 4 -8.80 -2.78 -27.42
CA ARG A 4 -9.56 -1.64 -26.89
C ARG A 4 -9.48 -1.68 -25.37
N LYS A 5 -8.80 -0.71 -24.75
CA LYS A 5 -8.93 -0.47 -23.30
C LYS A 5 -10.40 -0.15 -23.04
N LYS A 6 -11.09 -1.03 -22.30
CA LYS A 6 -12.44 -0.78 -21.79
C LYS A 6 -12.36 0.47 -20.91
N LEU A 7 -12.79 1.60 -21.46
CA LEU A 7 -13.26 2.73 -20.66
C LEU A 7 -14.49 2.24 -19.90
N LEU A 8 -14.39 2.17 -18.58
CA LEU A 8 -15.56 1.90 -17.74
C LEU A 8 -16.36 3.21 -17.62
N PRO A 9 -17.65 3.21 -18.01
CA PRO A 9 -18.51 4.38 -17.90
C PRO A 9 -19.02 4.44 -16.46
N LEU A 10 -18.59 5.43 -15.66
CA LEU A 10 -19.08 5.77 -14.29
C LEU A 10 -19.93 4.67 -13.60
N GLY A 11 -19.31 3.50 -13.45
CA GLY A 11 -20.01 2.23 -13.29
C GLY A 11 -19.09 1.28 -12.56
N VAL A 12 -19.10 1.45 -11.23
CA VAL A 12 -18.50 0.51 -10.28
C VAL A 12 -19.14 -0.83 -10.51
N LYS A 13 -18.42 -1.72 -11.18
CA LYS A 13 -18.74 -3.14 -11.27
C LYS A 13 -17.55 -3.90 -10.68
N ASN A 14 -17.30 -3.63 -9.40
CA ASN A 14 -16.28 -4.19 -8.50
C ASN A 14 -14.81 -4.02 -8.96
N GLN A 15 -14.04 -3.11 -8.34
CA GLN A 15 -12.71 -2.76 -8.87
C GLN A 15 -11.59 -2.44 -7.88
N ILE A 16 -11.87 -2.53 -6.59
CA ILE A 16 -11.02 -2.51 -5.39
C ILE A 16 -12.14 -2.44 -4.35
N LYS A 17 -12.40 -3.50 -3.61
CA LYS A 17 -12.99 -3.31 -2.29
C LYS A 17 -11.96 -2.41 -1.64
N THR A 18 -12.22 -1.12 -1.49
CA THR A 18 -11.32 -0.20 -0.78
C THR A 18 -11.42 -0.50 0.71
N GLU A 19 -11.46 -1.78 1.06
CA GLU A 19 -10.88 -2.26 2.30
C GLU A 19 -9.43 -1.87 2.13
N LEU A 20 -9.05 -0.79 2.78
CA LEU A 20 -7.67 -0.48 3.02
C LEU A 20 -7.29 -1.50 4.08
N PRO A 21 -6.72 -2.66 3.71
CA PRO A 21 -6.52 -3.74 4.67
C PRO A 21 -5.61 -3.24 5.79
N ALA A 22 -4.71 -2.31 5.45
CA ALA A 22 -3.92 -1.52 6.39
C ALA A 22 -4.72 -0.66 7.38
N LEU A 23 -5.88 -0.08 7.01
CA LEU A 23 -6.75 0.62 7.98
C LEU A 23 -7.51 -0.36 8.88
N ILE A 24 -7.94 -1.50 8.34
CA ILE A 24 -8.56 -2.56 9.17
C ILE A 24 -7.52 -3.11 10.15
N ALA A 25 -6.31 -3.38 9.65
CA ALA A 25 -5.15 -3.78 10.43
C ALA A 25 -4.73 -2.76 11.47
N LEU A 26 -4.85 -1.46 11.18
CA LEU A 26 -4.63 -0.41 12.16
C LEU A 26 -5.62 -0.50 13.32
N GLU A 27 -6.92 -0.69 13.05
CA GLU A 27 -7.92 -0.85 14.12
C GLU A 27 -7.74 -2.17 14.89
N ALA A 28 -7.07 -3.15 14.29
CA ALA A 28 -6.69 -4.39 14.96
C ALA A 28 -5.57 -4.20 15.99
N VAL A 29 -4.76 -3.14 15.91
CA VAL A 29 -3.63 -2.93 16.82
C VAL A 29 -4.12 -2.83 18.26
N GLY A 30 -3.54 -3.66 19.14
CA GLY A 30 -3.92 -3.75 20.54
C GLY A 30 -5.17 -4.60 20.82
N GLN A 31 -5.80 -5.18 19.79
CA GLN A 31 -6.94 -6.07 19.94
C GLN A 31 -6.50 -7.54 20.08
N PRO A 32 -7.29 -8.41 20.76
CA PRO A 32 -6.97 -9.82 20.92
C PRO A 32 -6.86 -10.63 19.62
N TRP A 33 -7.40 -10.09 18.53
CA TRP A 33 -7.45 -10.71 17.20
C TRP A 33 -6.44 -10.11 16.22
N PHE A 34 -5.51 -9.26 16.69
CA PHE A 34 -4.36 -8.84 15.91
C PHE A 34 -3.48 -10.04 15.52
N CYS A 35 -2.96 -10.07 14.29
CA CYS A 35 -2.18 -11.20 13.77
C CYS A 35 -1.19 -10.76 12.69
N GLU A 36 -0.38 -11.69 12.21
CA GLU A 36 0.66 -11.45 11.20
C GLU A 36 0.11 -10.93 9.86
N ASP A 37 -1.12 -11.30 9.48
CA ASP A 37 -1.75 -10.80 8.26
C ASP A 37 -1.98 -9.28 8.34
N HIS A 38 -2.45 -8.79 9.50
CA HIS A 38 -2.61 -7.35 9.73
C HIS A 38 -1.28 -6.59 9.65
N LEU A 39 -0.22 -7.17 10.21
CA LEU A 39 1.12 -6.59 10.10
C LEU A 39 1.58 -6.54 8.63
N THR A 40 1.36 -7.63 7.90
CA THR A 40 1.69 -7.76 6.48
C THR A 40 0.96 -6.73 5.63
N ASP A 41 -0.31 -6.48 5.91
CA ASP A 41 -1.12 -5.47 5.21
C ASP A 41 -0.54 -4.05 5.39
N MET A 42 -0.17 -3.68 6.61
CA MET A 42 0.43 -2.38 6.89
C MET A 42 1.84 -2.26 6.31
N MET A 43 2.65 -3.33 6.36
CA MET A 43 3.98 -3.36 5.75
C MET A 43 3.90 -3.23 4.23
N SER A 44 2.95 -3.91 3.59
CA SER A 44 2.73 -3.85 2.15
C SER A 44 2.37 -2.43 1.69
N LEU A 45 1.50 -1.74 2.43
CA LEU A 45 1.20 -0.33 2.19
C LEU A 45 2.47 0.54 2.23
N ALA A 46 3.28 0.39 3.29
CA ALA A 46 4.52 1.14 3.45
C ALA A 46 5.49 0.90 2.29
N MET A 47 5.77 -0.36 1.95
CA MET A 47 6.71 -0.73 0.89
C MET A 47 6.27 -0.21 -0.49
N VAL A 48 4.99 -0.35 -0.83
CA VAL A 48 4.46 0.16 -2.11
C VAL A 48 4.60 1.69 -2.18
N CYS A 49 4.30 2.40 -1.09
CA CYS A 49 4.48 3.85 -1.06
C CYS A 49 5.95 4.26 -1.15
N MET A 50 6.88 3.54 -0.51
CA MET A 50 8.32 3.79 -0.61
C MET A 50 8.84 3.62 -2.04
N VAL A 51 8.36 2.63 -2.78
CA VAL A 51 8.75 2.40 -4.18
C VAL A 51 8.14 3.43 -5.11
N LEU A 52 6.88 3.80 -4.88
CA LEU A 52 6.11 4.62 -5.81
C LEU A 52 6.34 6.13 -5.64
N ALA A 53 6.57 6.58 -4.40
CA ALA A 53 6.74 7.99 -4.08
C ALA A 53 8.15 8.49 -4.41
N ASP A 54 8.25 9.77 -4.74
CA ASP A 54 9.54 10.45 -4.86
C ASP A 54 10.29 10.40 -3.52
N LYS A 55 11.59 10.09 -3.54
CA LYS A 55 12.40 9.88 -2.33
C LYS A 55 12.44 11.10 -1.41
N GLU A 56 12.28 12.31 -1.95
CA GLU A 56 12.29 13.55 -1.18
C GLU A 56 10.90 13.94 -0.66
N SER A 57 9.84 13.28 -1.14
CA SER A 57 8.46 13.59 -0.78
C SER A 57 8.10 13.21 0.66
N GLU A 58 7.13 13.93 1.22
CA GLU A 58 6.58 13.64 2.55
C GLU A 58 6.02 12.22 2.65
N VAL A 59 5.41 11.71 1.59
CA VAL A 59 4.82 10.37 1.59
C VAL A 59 5.89 9.29 1.65
N HIS A 60 7.02 9.48 0.97
CA HIS A 60 8.15 8.54 1.09
C HIS A 60 8.71 8.53 2.52
N ARG A 61 8.80 9.71 3.16
CA ARG A 61 9.22 9.83 4.57
C ARG A 61 8.23 9.16 5.53
N ASP A 62 6.94 9.40 5.35
CA ASP A 62 5.88 8.77 6.15
C ASP A 62 5.86 7.26 5.97
N ALA A 63 6.00 6.77 4.73
CA ALA A 63 6.04 5.34 4.43
C ALA A 63 7.30 4.66 5.02
N SER A 64 8.45 5.32 4.94
CA SER A 64 9.69 4.83 5.54
C SER A 64 9.57 4.78 7.08
N ARG A 65 8.99 5.82 7.68
CA ARG A 65 8.72 5.84 9.12
C ARG A 65 7.74 4.75 9.52
N LEU A 66 6.66 4.55 8.75
CA LEU A 66 5.70 3.47 8.98
C LEU A 66 6.40 2.10 8.97
N PHE A 67 7.23 1.84 7.96
CA PHE A 67 7.99 0.59 7.86
C PHE A 67 8.88 0.35 9.10
N LEU A 68 9.58 1.39 9.59
CA LEU A 68 10.41 1.30 10.78
C LEU A 68 9.60 1.06 12.06
N GLU A 69 8.46 1.73 12.21
CA GLU A 69 7.58 1.55 13.38
C GLU A 69 6.98 0.13 13.42
N LEU A 70 6.58 -0.40 12.26
CA LEU A 70 6.04 -1.77 12.15
C LEU A 70 7.09 -2.86 12.43
N GLY A 71 8.38 -2.53 12.39
CA GLY A 71 9.47 -3.45 12.75
C GLY A 71 9.74 -3.55 14.26
N LYS A 72 9.02 -2.78 15.10
CA LYS A 72 9.25 -2.77 16.55
C LYS A 72 8.56 -3.95 17.25
N PRO A 73 9.09 -4.42 18.40
CA PRO A 73 8.47 -5.50 19.18
C PRO A 73 7.05 -5.18 19.69
N THR A 74 6.74 -3.90 19.88
CA THR A 74 5.44 -3.42 20.34
C THR A 74 4.96 -2.32 19.41
N LEU A 75 3.71 -2.41 18.98
CA LEU A 75 3.08 -1.44 18.10
C LEU A 75 2.28 -0.41 18.91
N ASP A 76 2.44 0.87 18.57
CA ASP A 76 1.63 1.96 19.10
C ASP A 76 0.67 2.47 18.02
N GLY A 77 -0.60 2.04 18.11
CA GLY A 77 -1.65 2.38 17.15
C GLY A 77 -1.84 3.89 16.97
N GLU A 78 -1.66 4.70 18.03
CA GLU A 78 -1.82 6.16 17.95
C GLU A 78 -0.70 6.80 17.12
N SER A 79 0.53 6.30 17.25
CA SER A 79 1.65 6.74 16.42
C SER A 79 1.52 6.28 14.95
N LEU A 80 0.94 5.10 14.72
CA LEU A 80 0.76 4.50 13.40
C LEU A 80 -0.38 5.15 12.61
N ARG A 81 -1.47 5.53 13.29
CA ARG A 81 -2.69 6.11 12.70
C ARG A 81 -2.43 7.25 11.69
N PRO A 82 -1.66 8.31 12.01
CA PRO A 82 -1.37 9.37 11.06
C PRO A 82 -0.55 8.89 9.84
N LEU A 83 0.35 7.91 10.03
CA LEU A 83 1.20 7.38 8.97
C LEU A 83 0.41 6.51 8.00
N VAL A 84 -0.36 5.56 8.53
CA VAL A 84 -1.26 4.69 7.74
C VAL A 84 -2.30 5.53 7.01
N GLY A 85 -2.90 6.53 7.68
CA GLY A 85 -3.90 7.41 7.07
C GLY A 85 -3.36 8.19 5.87
N ARG A 86 -2.23 8.88 6.02
CA ARG A 86 -1.66 9.71 4.93
C ARG A 86 -1.17 8.86 3.76
N THR A 87 -0.46 7.77 4.02
CA THR A 87 0.02 6.85 2.97
C THR A 87 -1.14 6.18 2.24
N SER A 88 -2.17 5.72 2.96
CA SER A 88 -3.39 5.15 2.36
C SER A 88 -4.12 6.12 1.45
N VAL A 89 -4.35 7.36 1.91
CA VAL A 89 -5.03 8.40 1.12
C VAL A 89 -4.24 8.75 -0.13
N TRP A 90 -2.91 8.86 0.00
CA TRP A 90 -2.06 9.15 -1.15
C TRP A 90 -2.04 7.99 -2.16
N LEU A 91 -1.93 6.74 -1.70
CA LEU A 91 -1.87 5.57 -2.57
C LEU A 91 -3.16 5.42 -3.39
N GLN A 92 -4.32 5.67 -2.78
CA GLN A 92 -5.62 5.66 -3.46
C GLN A 92 -5.75 6.68 -4.60
N ARG A 93 -4.93 7.74 -4.59
CA ARG A 93 -4.93 8.77 -5.64
C ARG A 93 -3.98 8.42 -6.80
N GLN A 94 -3.23 7.32 -6.69
CA GLN A 94 -2.28 6.92 -7.72
C GLN A 94 -2.98 6.16 -8.85
N PRO A 95 -2.54 6.34 -10.12
CA PRO A 95 -3.03 5.51 -11.21
C PRO A 95 -2.73 4.03 -10.96
N ASN A 96 -3.72 3.14 -11.12
CA ASN A 96 -3.59 1.69 -10.86
C ASN A 96 -2.35 1.08 -11.54
N GLY A 97 -2.09 1.41 -12.81
CA GLY A 97 -0.92 0.87 -13.54
C GLY A 97 0.44 1.37 -13.03
N LYS A 98 0.49 2.39 -12.17
CA LYS A 98 1.72 2.74 -11.42
C LYS A 98 1.84 1.88 -10.16
N VAL A 99 0.74 1.64 -9.46
CA VAL A 99 0.69 0.79 -8.27
C VAL A 99 1.06 -0.65 -8.62
N GLU A 100 0.48 -1.21 -9.68
CA GLU A 100 0.79 -2.55 -10.20
C GLU A 100 2.29 -2.72 -10.48
N ARG A 101 2.91 -1.73 -11.16
CA ARG A 101 4.36 -1.76 -11.45
C ARG A 101 5.23 -1.69 -10.19
N ALA A 102 4.81 -0.92 -9.18
CA ALA A 102 5.51 -0.87 -7.91
C ALA A 102 5.45 -2.23 -7.18
N ILE A 103 4.31 -2.90 -7.24
CA ILE A 103 4.13 -4.25 -6.70
C ILE A 103 5.01 -5.25 -7.47
N ASP A 104 4.99 -5.22 -8.81
CA ASP A 104 5.84 -6.08 -9.65
C ASP A 104 7.33 -5.90 -9.34
N GLN A 105 7.77 -4.66 -9.13
CA GLN A 105 9.14 -4.36 -8.73
C GLN A 105 9.48 -4.98 -7.37
N LEU A 106 8.58 -4.90 -6.38
CA LEU A 106 8.77 -5.51 -5.06
C LEU A 106 8.83 -7.04 -5.13
N LEU A 107 8.02 -7.65 -5.99
CA LEU A 107 7.98 -9.10 -6.18
C LEU A 107 9.12 -9.64 -7.06
N GLY A 108 9.95 -8.77 -7.64
CA GLY A 108 11.04 -9.16 -8.54
C GLY A 108 10.55 -9.78 -9.86
N THR A 109 9.29 -9.56 -10.24
CA THR A 109 8.67 -10.17 -11.43
C THR A 109 9.17 -9.55 -12.75
N HIS A 110 9.97 -8.48 -12.69
CA HIS A 110 10.56 -7.80 -13.85
C HIS A 110 11.86 -8.45 -14.40
N CYS A 111 12.28 -9.62 -13.92
CA CYS A 111 13.37 -10.40 -14.54
C CYS A 111 12.91 -11.20 -15.77
N LYS A 112 12.39 -10.54 -16.82
CA LYS A 112 12.34 -11.08 -18.20
C LYS A 112 12.50 -9.95 -19.22
N GLY A 113 13.74 -9.51 -19.42
CA GLY A 113 14.13 -8.83 -20.67
C GLY A 113 14.28 -9.86 -21.80
N PRO A 114 14.01 -9.51 -23.07
CA PRO A 114 14.29 -10.37 -24.20
C PRO A 114 15.81 -10.42 -24.43
N CYS A 115 16.37 -11.63 -24.55
CA CYS A 115 17.60 -11.86 -25.30
C CYS A 115 17.23 -12.18 -26.75
#